data_AF-A0A369I6I6-F1
#
_entry.id   AF-A0A369I6I6-F1
#
_cell.length_a   1.000
_cell.length_b   1.000
_cell.length_c   1.000
_cell.angle_alpha   90.00
_cell.angle_beta   90.00
_cell.angle_gamma   90.00
#
_symmetry.space_group_name_H-M   'P 1'
#
loop_
_entity.id
_entity.type
_entity.pdbx_description
1 polymer ?
#
loop_
_entity_poly.entity_id
_entity_poly.type
_entity_poly.pdbx_seq_one_letter_code
_entity_poly.pdbx_strand_id
1 'polypeptide(L)'
;MELKLEELSYQRTAIKSVVNVFDGTTRNTFDNATAEGIRFNQTTLNPEQIAENIKTVIHENGIDEATAKLSPDNDLCIEMETGTGKTLVYIKTIYELYKQYGFTKFIILVPSVAIRQGTLGTFKNFAKQLEAIYGFQPHSFEYDSKKLNKVTGFIEDQHPHVMIMTLAAFNSDDKILNQAQREDLFNNIPFIDAIGKTRPIILMDEPQEGMDTDNSIRQIAKLNPLAKIRYSATHKVVKNLLYRLTPYDSYKQGLVKKIEVLTVTEKNDEATIKIELVETQNGKGDPKAKLKVWKQKSGKFVFEETQWLKVGDNLGEKVNNPSYLNYTIERIAKSLRDQKWRVTFTNGTEVIERQTAGNVASIWALQLEWLINRHFAKSQRFAAQGIKCLSLIFIDKVANYMSDDPVIKNLFIEKYKAIYPEWHNGQEPTPQHIQDIQGYYFAATGKGEYTDSEVTMKSNKEIYDLILRKKDELLSIDNPVQFIFSHSALGVGWDNPNIFNIATLNTAYSEIRKRQEIGRGLRICVNQQGQRVYDLANV
;
A
#
# COMPACT_ATOMS: atom_id res chain seq x y z
N MET A 1 -20.27 -12.03 3.41
CA MET A 1 -19.26 -12.97 2.87
C MET A 1 -18.22 -13.26 3.95
N GLU A 2 -17.81 -14.52 4.13
CA GLU A 2 -16.77 -14.92 5.09
C GLU A 2 -15.55 -15.47 4.33
N LEU A 3 -14.35 -14.93 4.59
CA LEU A 3 -13.11 -15.37 3.93
C LEU A 3 -12.68 -16.75 4.44
N LYS A 4 -12.35 -17.67 3.55
CA LYS A 4 -11.84 -18.99 3.93
C LYS A 4 -10.31 -19.01 4.05
N LEU A 5 -9.84 -19.59 5.13
CA LEU A 5 -8.43 -19.82 5.40
C LEU A 5 -7.95 -21.04 4.60
N GLU A 6 -6.82 -20.86 3.93
CA GLU A 6 -6.19 -21.91 3.14
C GLU A 6 -4.87 -22.32 3.83
N GLU A 7 -4.52 -23.59 3.70
CA GLU A 7 -3.22 -24.09 4.10
C GLU A 7 -2.25 -24.00 2.92
N LEU A 8 -1.31 -23.06 3.00
CA LEU A 8 -0.32 -22.80 1.96
C LEU A 8 1.06 -23.24 2.44
N SER A 9 1.73 -24.08 1.65
CA SER A 9 3.03 -24.68 2.00
C SER A 9 4.08 -23.63 2.36
N TYR A 10 4.21 -22.58 1.53
CA TYR A 10 5.17 -21.50 1.75
C TYR A 10 4.92 -20.73 3.06
N GLN A 11 3.64 -20.56 3.46
CA GLN A 11 3.29 -19.95 4.75
C GLN A 11 3.68 -20.87 5.91
N ARG A 12 3.42 -22.17 5.77
CA ARG A 12 3.80 -23.18 6.77
C ARG A 12 5.31 -23.24 6.97
N THR A 13 6.09 -23.18 5.89
CA THR A 13 7.56 -23.11 5.96
C THR A 13 8.00 -21.87 6.72
N ALA A 14 7.49 -20.69 6.37
CA ALA A 14 7.84 -19.44 7.08
C ALA A 14 7.53 -19.49 8.59
N ILE A 15 6.38 -20.06 8.96
CA ILE A 15 5.99 -20.26 10.37
C ILE A 15 6.96 -21.23 11.06
N LYS A 16 7.22 -22.39 10.44
CA LYS A 16 8.13 -23.41 10.95
C LYS A 16 9.53 -22.85 11.16
N SER A 17 10.03 -22.01 10.25
CA SER A 17 11.34 -21.36 10.37
C SER A 17 11.48 -20.60 11.68
N VAL A 18 10.45 -19.88 12.12
CA VAL A 18 10.47 -19.15 13.40
C VAL A 18 10.34 -20.11 14.58
N VAL A 19 9.42 -21.07 14.51
CA VAL A 19 9.17 -22.03 15.59
C VAL A 19 10.42 -22.85 15.90
N ASN A 20 11.12 -23.31 14.88
CA ASN A 20 12.31 -24.15 15.01
C ASN A 20 13.51 -23.45 15.66
N VAL A 21 13.56 -22.11 15.69
CA VAL A 21 14.63 -21.38 16.41
C VAL A 21 14.61 -21.69 17.91
N PHE A 22 13.45 -22.01 18.47
CA PHE A 22 13.27 -22.32 19.88
C PHE A 22 13.20 -23.83 20.17
N ASP A 23 13.54 -24.68 19.19
CA ASP A 23 13.51 -26.12 19.41
C ASP A 23 14.45 -26.54 20.55
N GLY A 24 13.98 -27.45 21.40
CA GLY A 24 14.66 -27.86 22.63
C GLY A 24 14.40 -26.98 23.86
N THR A 25 13.64 -25.88 23.77
CA THR A 25 13.26 -25.13 24.98
C THR A 25 12.21 -25.88 25.80
N THR A 26 12.29 -25.75 27.13
CA THR A 26 11.25 -26.24 28.02
C THR A 26 9.97 -25.42 27.85
N ARG A 27 8.82 -26.11 27.80
CA ARG A 27 7.51 -25.47 27.71
C ARG A 27 7.26 -24.57 28.91
N ASN A 28 6.81 -23.35 28.66
CA ASN A 28 6.43 -22.38 29.68
C ASN A 28 5.10 -22.80 30.32
N THR A 29 5.09 -23.00 31.64
CA THR A 29 3.93 -23.34 32.47
C THR A 29 3.78 -22.31 33.58
N PHE A 30 2.69 -22.32 34.34
CA PHE A 30 2.52 -21.39 35.46
C PHE A 30 3.73 -21.37 36.40
N ASP A 31 4.24 -22.55 36.76
CA ASP A 31 5.28 -22.73 37.79
C ASP A 31 6.65 -22.17 37.38
N ASN A 32 7.01 -22.28 36.10
CA ASN A 32 8.33 -21.85 35.64
C ASN A 32 8.33 -20.41 35.09
N ALA A 33 7.20 -19.92 34.57
CA ALA A 33 7.13 -18.70 33.78
C ALA A 33 6.22 -17.61 34.41
N THR A 34 6.11 -17.62 35.73
CA THR A 34 5.37 -16.60 36.51
C THR A 34 6.17 -16.23 37.76
N ALA A 35 6.35 -14.93 38.01
CA ALA A 35 6.99 -14.43 39.23
C ALA A 35 6.37 -13.11 39.65
N GLU A 36 6.08 -12.93 40.94
CA GLU A 36 5.51 -11.69 41.50
C GLU A 36 4.24 -11.22 40.78
N GLY A 37 3.38 -12.16 40.36
CA GLY A 37 2.16 -11.86 39.60
C GLY A 37 2.40 -11.50 38.13
N ILE A 38 3.65 -11.47 37.66
CA ILE A 38 4.01 -11.20 36.27
C ILE A 38 4.21 -12.52 35.54
N ARG A 39 3.44 -12.71 34.46
CA ARG A 39 3.63 -13.81 33.51
C ARG A 39 4.65 -13.40 32.45
N PHE A 40 5.68 -14.20 32.23
CA PHE A 40 6.76 -13.88 31.30
C PHE A 40 7.09 -15.01 30.33
N ASN A 41 7.62 -14.70 29.15
CA ASN A 41 8.18 -15.73 28.26
C ASN A 41 9.65 -15.99 28.62
N GLN A 42 10.07 -17.25 28.60
CA GLN A 42 11.47 -17.62 28.80
C GLN A 42 11.88 -18.80 27.94
N THR A 43 13.17 -18.86 27.60
CA THR A 43 13.77 -20.01 26.94
C THR A 43 14.81 -20.64 27.85
N THR A 44 14.91 -21.98 27.82
CA THR A 44 16.01 -22.71 28.49
C THR A 44 17.24 -22.84 27.60
N LEU A 45 17.14 -22.43 26.33
CA LEU A 45 18.24 -22.46 25.38
C LEU A 45 19.25 -21.36 25.69
N ASN A 46 20.54 -21.71 25.63
CA ASN A 46 21.61 -20.73 25.65
C ASN A 46 21.81 -20.07 24.26
N PRO A 47 22.59 -18.98 24.15
CA PRO A 47 22.81 -18.30 22.88
C PRO A 47 23.44 -19.17 21.78
N GLU A 48 24.28 -20.14 22.15
CA GLU A 48 24.94 -21.06 21.20
C GLU A 48 23.93 -22.04 20.59
N GLN A 49 23.03 -22.58 21.39
CA GLN A 49 21.93 -23.46 20.95
C GLN A 49 20.96 -22.71 20.04
N ILE A 50 20.62 -21.46 20.37
CA ILE A 50 19.79 -20.62 19.49
C ILE A 50 20.50 -20.40 18.15
N ALA A 51 21.80 -20.11 18.15
CA ALA A 51 22.58 -19.94 16.94
C ALA A 51 22.65 -21.22 16.09
N GLU A 52 22.77 -22.39 16.72
CA GLU A 52 22.73 -23.70 16.05
C GLU A 52 21.36 -23.97 15.42
N ASN A 53 20.28 -23.68 16.14
CA ASN A 53 18.92 -23.79 15.61
C ASN A 53 18.73 -22.85 14.39
N ILE A 54 19.20 -21.61 14.47
CA ILE A 54 19.16 -20.65 13.34
C ILE A 54 19.91 -21.23 12.12
N LYS A 55 21.12 -21.76 12.33
CA LYS A 55 21.92 -22.38 11.26
C LYS A 55 21.22 -23.56 10.61
N THR A 56 20.58 -24.40 11.42
CA THR A 56 19.77 -25.53 10.93
C THR A 56 18.62 -25.04 10.06
N VAL A 57 17.88 -24.03 10.52
CA VAL A 57 16.74 -23.44 9.79
C VAL A 57 17.16 -22.82 8.45
N ILE A 58 18.25 -22.03 8.42
CA ILE A 58 18.68 -21.42 7.15
C ILE A 58 19.16 -22.47 6.15
N HIS A 59 19.81 -23.54 6.62
CA HIS A 59 20.22 -24.66 5.78
C HIS A 59 19.01 -25.42 5.21
N GLU A 60 18.00 -25.73 6.05
CA GLU A 60 16.73 -26.34 5.59
C GLU A 60 16.02 -25.49 4.52
N ASN A 61 16.13 -24.16 4.62
CA ASN A 61 15.52 -23.22 3.68
C ASN A 61 16.42 -22.85 2.48
N GLY A 62 17.61 -23.45 2.37
CA GLY A 62 18.55 -23.17 1.28
C GLY A 62 19.09 -21.74 1.27
N ILE A 63 19.20 -21.10 2.44
CA ILE A 63 19.76 -19.76 2.62
C ILE A 63 21.20 -19.90 3.13
N ASP A 64 22.16 -19.34 2.40
CA ASP A 64 23.56 -19.31 2.83
C ASP A 64 23.80 -18.31 3.99
N GLU A 65 24.84 -18.53 4.80
CA GLU A 65 25.12 -17.70 5.99
C GLU A 65 25.35 -16.22 5.66
N ALA A 66 25.93 -15.91 4.48
CA ALA A 66 26.23 -14.54 4.08
C ALA A 66 24.96 -13.77 3.69
N THR A 67 23.99 -14.45 3.06
CA THR A 67 22.63 -13.96 2.82
C THR A 67 21.83 -13.88 4.11
N ALA A 68 21.99 -14.86 5.01
CA ALA A 68 21.32 -14.89 6.31
C ALA A 68 21.69 -13.71 7.21
N LYS A 69 22.89 -13.13 7.04
CA LYS A 69 23.45 -12.09 7.91
C LYS A 69 23.37 -12.53 9.38
N LEU A 70 24.05 -13.64 9.68
CA LEU A 70 24.09 -14.20 11.03
C LEU A 70 24.49 -13.12 12.06
N SER A 71 23.73 -13.06 13.14
CA SER A 71 23.87 -12.09 14.22
C SER A 71 23.66 -12.81 15.55
N PRO A 72 24.43 -12.47 16.60
CA PRO A 72 24.20 -13.00 17.95
C PRO A 72 22.91 -12.46 18.58
N ASP A 73 22.31 -11.43 18.01
CA ASP A 73 21.03 -10.90 18.47
C ASP A 73 19.89 -11.90 18.20
N ASN A 74 18.93 -12.02 19.13
CA ASN A 74 17.65 -12.71 18.91
C ASN A 74 16.71 -11.87 18.03
N ASP A 75 17.21 -11.41 16.89
CA ASP A 75 16.53 -10.62 15.88
C ASP A 75 16.45 -11.43 14.60
N LEU A 76 15.24 -11.84 14.22
CA LEU A 76 14.97 -12.85 13.19
C LEU A 76 14.24 -12.21 12.02
N CYS A 77 14.76 -12.34 10.80
CA CYS A 77 14.13 -11.80 9.61
C CYS A 77 13.35 -12.86 8.83
N ILE A 78 12.14 -12.52 8.41
CA ILE A 78 11.29 -13.28 7.49
C ILE A 78 11.01 -12.38 6.29
N GLU A 79 11.56 -12.74 5.12
CA GLU A 79 11.34 -12.03 3.86
C GLU A 79 10.17 -12.66 3.11
N MET A 80 9.08 -11.90 2.96
CA MET A 80 7.89 -12.32 2.24
C MET A 80 7.39 -11.19 1.34
N GLU A 81 7.24 -11.48 0.05
CA GLU A 81 6.68 -10.54 -0.91
C GLU A 81 5.25 -10.11 -0.53
N THR A 82 4.88 -8.89 -0.93
CA THR A 82 3.53 -8.35 -0.79
C THR A 82 2.48 -9.26 -1.45
N GLY A 83 1.29 -9.32 -0.84
CA GLY A 83 0.20 -10.18 -1.32
C GLY A 83 0.29 -11.66 -0.96
N THR A 84 1.38 -12.13 -0.32
CA THR A 84 1.55 -13.54 0.07
C THR A 84 0.97 -13.90 1.46
N GLY A 85 0.28 -12.95 2.12
CA GLY A 85 -0.40 -13.21 3.39
C GLY A 85 0.47 -13.13 4.64
N LYS A 86 1.51 -12.29 4.63
CA LYS A 86 2.41 -11.98 5.75
C LYS A 86 1.72 -11.78 7.10
N THR A 87 0.60 -11.06 7.12
CA THR A 87 -0.23 -10.85 8.32
C THR A 87 -0.76 -12.15 8.92
N LEU A 88 -1.25 -13.06 8.07
CA LEU A 88 -1.74 -14.35 8.55
C LEU A 88 -0.59 -15.24 9.02
N VAL A 89 0.58 -15.15 8.37
CA VAL A 89 1.79 -15.87 8.79
C VAL A 89 2.19 -15.48 10.21
N TYR A 90 2.39 -14.19 10.50
CA TYR A 90 2.83 -13.82 11.84
C TYR A 90 1.76 -14.07 12.91
N ILE A 91 0.47 -14.04 12.55
CA ILE A 91 -0.61 -14.44 13.46
C ILE A 91 -0.50 -15.94 13.74
N LYS A 92 -0.42 -16.80 12.72
CA LYS A 92 -0.26 -18.25 12.91
C LYS A 92 1.04 -18.60 13.64
N THR A 93 2.12 -17.84 13.46
CA THR A 93 3.35 -17.98 14.23
C THR A 93 3.10 -17.81 15.74
N ILE A 94 2.28 -16.85 16.15
CA ILE A 94 1.89 -16.70 17.57
C ILE A 94 1.17 -17.96 18.08
N TYR A 95 0.23 -18.49 17.29
CA TYR A 95 -0.50 -19.71 17.67
C TYR A 95 0.44 -20.91 17.82
N GLU A 96 1.35 -21.12 16.87
CA GLU A 96 2.32 -22.22 16.93
C GLU A 96 3.32 -22.06 18.08
N LEU A 97 3.81 -20.84 18.33
CA LEU A 97 4.73 -20.58 19.45
C LEU A 97 4.09 -20.87 20.81
N TYR A 98 2.81 -20.54 21.00
CA TYR A 98 2.09 -20.95 22.20
C TYR A 98 1.85 -22.46 22.22
N LYS A 99 1.39 -23.04 21.10
CA LYS A 99 1.08 -24.47 21.01
C LYS A 99 2.30 -25.33 21.33
N GLN A 100 3.49 -24.97 20.84
CA GLN A 100 4.73 -25.72 21.05
C GLN A 100 5.37 -25.40 22.40
N TYR A 101 5.57 -24.11 22.70
CA TYR A 101 6.44 -23.68 23.80
C TYR A 101 5.72 -22.99 24.95
N GLY A 102 4.41 -22.72 24.84
CA GLY A 102 3.64 -22.07 25.90
C GLY A 102 3.95 -20.58 26.06
N PHE A 103 4.54 -19.92 25.06
CA PHE A 103 4.74 -18.47 25.09
C PHE A 103 3.41 -17.73 25.04
N THR A 104 3.23 -16.77 25.94
CA THR A 104 1.93 -16.11 26.17
C THR A 104 1.94 -14.61 25.90
N LYS A 105 3.11 -13.98 25.79
CA LYS A 105 3.23 -12.52 25.74
C LYS A 105 3.75 -12.07 24.39
N PHE A 106 2.88 -11.47 23.57
CA PHE A 106 3.22 -11.06 22.20
C PHE A 106 2.88 -9.59 21.96
N ILE A 107 3.79 -8.86 21.34
CA ILE A 107 3.54 -7.49 20.88
C ILE A 107 3.66 -7.46 19.37
N ILE A 108 2.64 -6.95 18.68
CA ILE A 108 2.72 -6.66 17.25
C ILE A 108 2.94 -5.15 17.08
N LEU A 109 4.12 -4.79 16.60
CA LEU A 109 4.47 -3.43 16.23
C LEU A 109 4.16 -3.19 14.75
N VAL A 110 3.42 -2.12 14.46
CA VAL A 110 3.05 -1.72 13.11
C VAL A 110 3.35 -0.23 12.87
N PRO A 111 3.71 0.19 11.64
CA PRO A 111 4.08 1.57 11.33
C PRO A 111 2.90 2.54 11.35
N SER A 112 1.68 2.07 11.03
CA SER A 112 0.51 2.94 10.86
C SER A 112 -0.72 2.41 11.60
N VAL A 113 -1.68 3.31 11.83
CA VAL A 113 -2.98 2.93 12.40
C VAL A 113 -3.79 2.07 11.42
N ALA A 114 -3.63 2.27 10.11
CA ALA A 114 -4.30 1.45 9.10
C ALA A 114 -3.85 -0.02 9.15
N ILE A 115 -2.55 -0.31 9.28
CA ILE A 115 -2.09 -1.69 9.49
C ILE A 115 -2.64 -2.23 10.80
N ARG A 116 -2.59 -1.44 11.89
CA ARG A 116 -3.11 -1.85 13.20
C ARG A 116 -4.55 -2.35 13.11
N GLN A 117 -5.42 -1.58 12.45
CA GLN A 117 -6.82 -1.97 12.23
C GLN A 117 -6.94 -3.20 11.32
N GLY A 118 -6.12 -3.32 10.28
CA GLY A 118 -6.06 -4.50 9.40
C GLY A 118 -5.65 -5.77 10.15
N THR A 119 -4.67 -5.70 11.04
CA THR A 119 -4.23 -6.82 11.88
C THR A 119 -5.34 -7.26 12.84
N LEU A 120 -5.98 -6.31 13.54
CA LEU A 120 -7.14 -6.59 14.40
C LEU A 120 -8.30 -7.21 13.63
N GLY A 121 -8.58 -6.69 12.44
CA GLY A 121 -9.58 -7.25 11.52
C GLY A 121 -9.24 -8.70 11.14
N THR A 122 -7.96 -8.99 10.89
CA THR A 122 -7.52 -10.37 10.57
C THR A 122 -7.75 -11.33 11.74
N PHE A 123 -7.40 -10.93 12.97
CA PHE A 123 -7.72 -11.73 14.17
C PHE A 123 -9.22 -12.02 14.27
N LYS A 124 -10.07 -11.00 14.09
CA LYS A 124 -11.52 -11.14 14.17
C LYS A 124 -12.08 -12.02 13.06
N ASN A 125 -11.66 -11.80 11.82
CA ASN A 125 -12.21 -12.46 10.63
C ASN A 125 -11.87 -13.96 10.61
N PHE A 126 -10.69 -14.35 11.10
CA PHE A 126 -10.26 -15.75 11.12
C PHE A 126 -10.39 -16.41 12.49
N ALA A 127 -10.99 -15.74 13.50
CA ALA A 127 -11.07 -16.24 14.87
C ALA A 127 -11.61 -17.68 14.97
N LYS A 128 -12.79 -17.94 14.39
CA LYS A 128 -13.43 -19.27 14.43
C LYS A 128 -12.60 -20.35 13.71
N GLN A 129 -12.02 -20.00 12.56
CA GLN A 129 -11.24 -20.94 11.77
C GLN A 129 -9.89 -21.26 12.45
N LEU A 130 -9.25 -20.28 13.06
CA LEU A 130 -8.03 -20.47 13.84
C LEU A 130 -8.31 -21.24 15.14
N GLU A 131 -9.41 -20.95 15.83
CA GLU A 131 -9.83 -21.72 17.00
C GLU A 131 -10.09 -23.19 16.66
N ALA A 132 -10.73 -23.48 15.53
CA ALA A 132 -10.93 -24.85 15.06
C ALA A 132 -9.61 -25.59 14.79
N ILE A 133 -8.56 -24.88 14.33
CA ILE A 133 -7.25 -25.46 14.03
C ILE A 133 -6.41 -25.66 15.31
N TYR A 134 -6.44 -24.68 16.21
CA TYR A 134 -5.50 -24.61 17.35
C TYR A 134 -6.13 -24.95 18.71
N GLY A 135 -7.46 -24.95 18.81
CA GLY A 135 -8.21 -25.23 20.04
C GLY A 135 -8.26 -24.09 21.05
N PHE A 136 -7.79 -22.89 20.70
CA PHE A 136 -7.86 -21.70 21.56
C PHE A 136 -7.91 -20.41 20.74
N GLN A 137 -8.23 -19.30 21.39
CA GLN A 137 -8.08 -17.95 20.82
C GLN A 137 -7.23 -17.07 21.77
N PRO A 138 -6.17 -16.41 21.27
CA PRO A 138 -5.44 -15.43 22.06
C PRO A 138 -6.29 -14.17 22.28
N HIS A 139 -6.12 -13.52 23.43
CA HIS A 139 -6.71 -12.22 23.69
C HIS A 139 -5.93 -11.13 22.93
N SER A 140 -6.39 -10.82 21.72
CA SER A 140 -5.81 -9.76 20.87
C SER A 140 -6.50 -8.41 21.10
N PHE A 141 -5.74 -7.35 21.35
CA PHE A 141 -6.30 -6.02 21.59
C PHE A 141 -5.39 -4.89 21.09
N GLU A 142 -5.99 -3.73 20.78
CA GLU A 142 -5.21 -2.52 20.52
C GLU A 142 -4.75 -1.86 21.82
N TYR A 143 -3.50 -1.39 21.84
CA TYR A 143 -3.06 -0.51 22.92
C TYR A 143 -3.82 0.83 22.86
N ASP A 144 -4.42 1.19 23.98
CA ASP A 144 -5.09 2.46 24.22
C ASP A 144 -4.62 2.99 25.58
N SER A 145 -4.02 4.17 25.57
CA SER A 145 -3.43 4.79 26.76
C SER A 145 -4.47 5.16 27.81
N LYS A 146 -5.76 5.13 27.47
CA LYS A 146 -6.89 5.34 28.39
C LYS A 146 -7.42 4.03 28.98
N LYS A 147 -6.94 2.86 28.53
CA LYS A 147 -7.42 1.52 28.91
C LYS A 147 -6.28 0.65 29.45
N LEU A 148 -5.62 1.15 30.50
CA LEU A 148 -4.46 0.48 31.11
C LEU A 148 -4.81 -0.86 31.75
N ASN A 149 -6.08 -1.10 32.11
CA ASN A 149 -6.55 -2.40 32.56
C ASN A 149 -6.27 -3.54 31.56
N LYS A 150 -6.28 -3.26 30.24
CA LYS A 150 -5.88 -4.25 29.23
C LYS A 150 -4.39 -4.55 29.26
N VAL A 151 -3.58 -3.56 29.62
CA VAL A 151 -2.12 -3.72 29.78
C VAL A 151 -1.83 -4.52 31.06
N THR A 152 -2.55 -4.25 32.15
CA THR A 152 -2.52 -5.08 33.37
C THR A 152 -2.84 -6.54 33.05
N GLY A 153 -3.94 -6.82 32.33
CA GLY A 153 -4.27 -8.18 31.88
C GLY A 153 -3.17 -8.79 31.00
N PHE A 154 -2.58 -8.00 30.10
CA PHE A 154 -1.40 -8.44 29.33
C PHE A 154 -0.23 -8.83 30.21
N ILE A 155 0.00 -8.21 31.36
CA ILE A 155 1.12 -8.53 32.25
C ILE A 155 0.84 -9.79 33.07
N GLU A 156 -0.36 -9.94 33.61
CA GLU A 156 -0.67 -10.93 34.65
C GLU A 156 -1.25 -12.25 34.11
N ASP A 157 -2.03 -12.21 33.03
CA ASP A 157 -2.85 -13.35 32.62
C ASP A 157 -2.00 -14.52 32.07
N GLN A 158 -2.43 -15.76 32.33
CA GLN A 158 -1.80 -16.97 31.83
C GLN A 158 -2.19 -17.30 30.39
N HIS A 159 -3.33 -16.79 29.90
CA HIS A 159 -3.74 -16.99 28.51
C HIS A 159 -2.91 -16.13 27.55
N PRO A 160 -2.70 -16.59 26.29
CA PRO A 160 -1.97 -15.83 25.29
C PRO A 160 -2.59 -14.45 25.05
N HIS A 161 -1.78 -13.41 25.21
CA HIS A 161 -2.15 -12.02 24.97
C HIS A 161 -1.35 -11.44 23.80
N VAL A 162 -2.05 -10.77 22.89
CA VAL A 162 -1.46 -10.10 21.74
C VAL A 162 -1.80 -8.62 21.77
N MET A 163 -0.83 -7.81 22.18
CA MET A 163 -0.96 -6.36 22.21
C MET A 163 -0.50 -5.76 20.89
N ILE A 164 -1.38 -5.03 20.20
CA ILE A 164 -1.11 -4.46 18.88
C ILE A 164 -0.98 -2.94 19.00
N MET A 165 0.17 -2.38 18.62
CA MET A 165 0.49 -0.97 18.85
C MET A 165 1.39 -0.38 17.76
N THR A 166 1.36 0.95 17.65
CA THR A 166 2.28 1.72 16.80
C THR A 166 3.44 2.25 17.63
N LEU A 167 4.60 2.55 17.02
CA LEU A 167 5.72 3.19 17.73
C LEU A 167 5.34 4.48 18.46
N ALA A 168 4.44 5.27 17.88
CA ALA A 168 3.95 6.53 18.48
C ALA A 168 3.34 6.37 19.89
N ALA A 169 3.02 5.14 20.30
CA ALA A 169 2.49 4.85 21.63
C ALA A 169 3.54 4.95 22.76
N PHE A 170 4.84 4.83 22.43
CA PHE A 170 5.93 4.74 23.42
C PHE A 170 7.25 5.35 22.93
N ASN A 171 7.24 6.11 21.84
CA ASN A 171 8.44 6.67 21.21
C ASN A 171 9.11 7.83 21.96
N SER A 172 8.54 8.28 23.08
CA SER A 172 9.04 9.38 23.89
C SER A 172 8.71 9.17 25.37
N ASP A 173 9.53 9.71 26.28
CA ASP A 173 9.43 9.43 27.72
C ASP A 173 8.18 10.06 28.37
N ASP A 174 7.56 11.05 27.73
CA ASP A 174 6.28 11.65 28.13
C ASP A 174 5.08 10.72 27.88
N LYS A 175 5.25 9.61 27.16
CA LYS A 175 4.14 8.67 26.92
C LYS A 175 3.77 7.94 28.21
N ILE A 176 2.48 7.67 28.35
CA ILE A 176 1.88 7.03 29.54
C ILE A 176 2.63 5.75 29.95
N LEU A 177 3.09 4.94 28.99
CA LEU A 177 3.86 3.71 29.29
C LEU A 177 5.20 4.00 29.99
N ASN A 178 5.84 5.12 29.69
CA ASN A 178 7.18 5.48 30.12
C ASN A 178 7.19 6.35 31.40
N GLN A 179 6.03 6.85 31.85
CA GLN A 179 5.93 7.76 32.98
C GLN A 179 6.07 7.05 34.33
N ALA A 180 7.06 7.46 35.12
CA ALA A 180 7.36 6.87 36.43
C ALA A 180 6.69 7.57 37.63
N GLN A 181 6.12 8.76 37.43
CA GLN A 181 5.43 9.51 38.49
C GLN A 181 3.94 9.60 38.16
N ARG A 182 3.20 8.55 38.51
CA ARG A 182 1.74 8.47 38.35
C ARG A 182 1.10 7.68 39.49
N GLU A 183 -0.19 7.89 39.74
CA GLU A 183 -0.96 7.15 40.75
C GLU A 183 -1.36 5.74 40.28
N ASP A 184 -1.41 5.50 38.96
CA ASP A 184 -1.85 4.26 38.33
C ASP A 184 -0.69 3.37 37.85
N LEU A 185 0.47 3.41 38.53
CA LEU A 185 1.60 2.51 38.26
C LEU A 185 1.23 1.05 38.50
N PHE A 186 1.82 0.14 37.71
CA PHE A 186 1.66 -1.30 37.94
C PHE A 186 2.60 -1.71 39.07
N ASN A 187 2.08 -2.06 40.25
CA ASN A 187 2.88 -2.45 41.43
C ASN A 187 4.03 -1.46 41.72
N ASN A 188 3.77 -0.15 41.64
CA ASN A 188 4.73 0.95 41.83
C ASN A 188 5.88 1.03 40.80
N ILE A 189 5.79 0.34 39.66
CA ILE A 189 6.73 0.50 38.54
C ILE A 189 6.02 1.01 37.28
N PRO A 190 6.74 1.72 36.38
CA PRO A 190 6.22 2.12 35.09
C PRO A 190 5.69 0.92 34.29
N PHE A 191 4.62 1.12 33.52
CA PHE A 191 4.07 0.05 32.68
C PHE A 191 5.08 -0.49 31.66
N ILE A 192 5.96 0.34 31.11
CA ILE A 192 7.00 -0.12 30.18
C ILE A 192 7.95 -1.13 30.86
N ASP A 193 8.29 -0.91 32.12
CA ASP A 193 9.18 -1.80 32.88
C ASP A 193 8.45 -3.09 33.26
N ALA A 194 7.17 -2.99 33.64
CA ALA A 194 6.33 -4.16 33.90
C ALA A 194 6.14 -5.02 32.64
N ILE A 195 5.90 -4.39 31.49
CA ILE A 195 5.88 -5.07 30.18
C ILE A 195 7.26 -5.67 29.88
N GLY A 196 8.36 -4.97 30.16
CA GLY A 196 9.71 -5.48 29.97
C GLY A 196 9.99 -6.75 30.78
N LYS A 197 9.46 -6.85 32.00
CA LYS A 197 9.54 -8.07 32.82
C LYS A 197 8.81 -9.26 32.19
N THR A 198 7.80 -9.03 31.34
CA THR A 198 7.10 -10.11 30.61
C THR A 198 7.94 -10.75 29.51
N ARG A 199 9.07 -10.14 29.13
CA ARG A 199 9.95 -10.59 28.02
C ARG A 199 9.15 -10.94 26.75
N PRO A 200 8.37 -9.99 26.20
CA PRO A 200 7.47 -10.27 25.10
C PRO A 200 8.25 -10.72 23.85
N ILE A 201 7.61 -11.54 23.02
CA ILE A 201 8.06 -11.74 21.64
C ILE A 201 7.47 -10.62 20.80
N ILE A 202 8.33 -9.83 20.15
CA ILE A 202 7.91 -8.68 19.36
C ILE A 202 7.89 -9.05 17.88
N LEU A 203 6.71 -9.01 17.28
CA LEU A 203 6.51 -9.17 15.84
C LEU A 203 6.45 -7.78 15.20
N MET A 204 7.32 -7.52 14.24
CA MET A 204 7.48 -6.21 13.60
C MET A 204 7.02 -6.31 12.15
N ASP A 205 5.96 -5.59 11.81
CA ASP A 205 5.42 -5.52 10.44
C ASP A 205 6.02 -4.29 9.73
N GLU A 206 6.66 -4.50 8.58
CA GLU A 206 7.34 -3.45 7.79
C GLU A 206 8.30 -2.55 8.62
N PRO A 207 9.30 -3.12 9.33
CA PRO A 207 10.16 -2.39 10.25
C PRO A 207 10.98 -1.25 9.61
N GLN A 208 11.21 -1.31 8.30
CA GLN A 208 11.86 -0.22 7.56
C GLN A 208 11.07 1.09 7.59
N GLU A 209 9.76 1.03 7.86
CA GLU A 209 8.86 2.18 8.01
C GLU A 209 8.92 2.75 9.45
N GLY A 210 10.13 3.15 9.88
CA GLY A 210 10.34 3.93 11.11
C GLY A 210 10.77 3.14 12.36
N MET A 211 10.81 1.80 12.33
CA MET A 211 11.29 0.99 13.45
C MET A 211 12.81 0.84 13.50
N ASP A 212 13.49 1.08 12.38
CA ASP A 212 14.96 1.04 12.27
C ASP A 212 15.64 2.38 12.56
N THR A 213 14.94 3.34 13.16
CA THR A 213 15.56 4.60 13.63
C THR A 213 16.23 4.39 14.98
N ASP A 214 17.30 5.14 15.26
CA ASP A 214 18.03 5.03 16.54
C ASP A 214 17.11 5.21 17.76
N ASN A 215 16.14 6.12 17.67
CA ASN A 215 15.16 6.32 18.73
C ASN A 215 14.25 5.09 18.91
N SER A 216 13.68 4.58 17.82
CA SER A 216 12.83 3.39 17.87
C SER A 216 13.58 2.17 18.42
N ILE A 217 14.82 1.96 17.99
CA ILE A 217 15.68 0.88 18.48
C ILE A 217 15.86 0.99 20.01
N ARG A 218 16.20 2.19 20.52
CA ARG A 218 16.33 2.42 21.96
C ARG A 218 15.03 2.17 22.73
N GLN A 219 13.90 2.63 22.21
CA GLN A 219 12.60 2.47 22.89
C GLN A 219 12.11 1.02 22.85
N ILE A 220 12.33 0.29 21.76
CA ILE A 220 12.03 -1.14 21.67
C ILE A 220 12.89 -1.95 22.64
N ALA A 221 14.15 -1.56 22.86
CA ALA A 221 15.03 -2.24 23.80
C ALA A 221 14.50 -2.20 25.25
N LYS A 222 13.77 -1.14 25.65
CA LYS A 222 13.13 -1.06 26.97
C LYS A 222 12.09 -2.15 27.22
N LEU A 223 11.48 -2.69 26.17
CA LEU A 223 10.54 -3.81 26.25
C LEU A 223 11.24 -5.15 26.55
N ASN A 224 12.57 -5.19 26.62
CA ASN A 224 13.38 -6.37 26.95
C ASN A 224 12.87 -7.68 26.29
N PRO A 225 12.71 -7.70 24.95
CA PRO A 225 12.05 -8.81 24.28
C PRO A 225 12.84 -10.12 24.38
N LEU A 226 12.13 -11.25 24.46
CA LEU A 226 12.76 -12.58 24.32
C LEU A 226 13.37 -12.74 22.92
N ALA A 227 12.63 -12.29 21.89
CA ALA A 227 13.07 -12.22 20.51
C ALA A 227 12.27 -11.16 19.74
N LYS A 228 12.87 -10.63 18.68
CA LYS A 228 12.22 -9.79 17.68
C LYS A 228 12.10 -10.57 16.38
N ILE A 229 10.93 -10.56 15.77
CA ILE A 229 10.65 -11.25 14.51
C ILE A 229 10.16 -10.22 13.50
N ARG A 230 10.94 -10.01 12.45
CA ARG A 230 10.78 -8.93 11.48
C ARG A 230 10.19 -9.48 10.20
N TYR A 231 9.01 -9.00 9.82
CA TYR A 231 8.32 -9.41 8.60
C TYR A 231 8.33 -8.25 7.60
N SER A 232 8.99 -8.44 6.45
CA SER A 232 9.07 -7.41 5.39
C SER A 232 9.31 -8.05 4.03
N ALA A 233 8.98 -7.34 2.95
CA ALA A 233 9.45 -7.67 1.60
C ALA A 233 10.77 -6.96 1.27
N THR A 234 11.12 -5.92 2.03
CA THR A 234 12.17 -4.95 1.74
C THR A 234 12.90 -4.58 3.04
N HIS A 235 13.53 -5.57 3.67
CA HIS A 235 14.31 -5.34 4.89
C HIS A 235 15.43 -4.33 4.62
N LYS A 236 15.42 -3.20 5.33
CA LYS A 236 16.55 -2.26 5.35
C LYS A 236 17.73 -2.82 6.14
N VAL A 237 17.42 -3.45 7.28
CA VAL A 237 18.36 -4.14 8.16
C VAL A 237 17.99 -5.62 8.17
N VAL A 238 18.94 -6.46 7.77
CA VAL A 238 18.79 -7.92 7.74
C VAL A 238 19.65 -8.52 8.86
N LYS A 239 19.02 -9.30 9.73
CA LYS A 239 19.66 -10.09 10.80
C LYS A 239 18.98 -11.45 10.87
N ASN A 240 19.77 -12.53 10.86
CA ASN A 240 19.29 -13.91 10.90
C ASN A 240 18.06 -14.12 9.98
N LEU A 241 18.23 -13.92 8.67
CA LEU A 241 17.17 -14.18 7.69
C LEU A 241 16.88 -15.67 7.61
N LEU A 242 15.75 -16.07 8.18
CA LEU A 242 15.35 -17.47 8.32
C LEU A 242 14.57 -18.01 7.13
N TYR A 243 13.84 -17.13 6.44
CA TYR A 243 12.97 -17.50 5.34
C TYR A 243 12.93 -16.39 4.30
N ARG A 244 12.88 -16.78 3.03
CA ARG A 244 12.85 -15.85 1.90
C ARG A 244 11.90 -16.34 0.81
N LEU A 245 10.91 -15.51 0.48
CA LEU A 245 10.03 -15.68 -0.67
C LEU A 245 10.10 -14.43 -1.54
N THR A 246 10.86 -14.53 -2.64
CA THR A 246 11.12 -13.39 -3.53
C THR A 246 9.91 -13.11 -4.45
N PRO A 247 9.82 -11.92 -5.06
CA PRO A 247 8.83 -11.66 -6.10
C PRO A 247 8.93 -12.61 -7.29
N TYR A 248 10.15 -12.98 -7.69
CA TYR A 248 10.36 -13.94 -8.78
C TYR A 248 9.76 -15.30 -8.42
N ASP A 249 10.02 -15.79 -7.21
CA ASP A 249 9.47 -17.07 -6.74
C ASP A 249 7.95 -17.02 -6.61
N SER A 250 7.42 -15.91 -6.06
CA SER A 250 5.98 -15.69 -5.91
C SER A 250 5.27 -15.70 -7.25
N TYR A 251 5.87 -15.09 -8.27
CA TYR A 251 5.34 -15.08 -9.64
C TYR A 251 5.46 -16.46 -10.30
N LYS A 252 6.63 -17.10 -10.22
CA LYS A 252 6.91 -18.42 -10.82
C LYS A 252 5.97 -19.49 -10.25
N GLN A 253 5.66 -19.42 -8.96
CA GLN A 253 4.79 -20.36 -8.27
C GLN A 253 3.29 -19.99 -8.36
N GLY A 254 2.92 -18.92 -9.07
CA GLY A 254 1.52 -18.50 -9.22
C GLY A 254 0.85 -18.05 -7.92
N LEU A 255 1.63 -17.58 -6.94
CA LEU A 255 1.14 -17.19 -5.61
C LEU A 255 0.53 -15.79 -5.58
N VAL A 256 0.76 -15.00 -6.63
CA VAL A 256 0.28 -13.64 -6.81
C VAL A 256 -0.27 -13.45 -8.22
N LYS A 257 -1.12 -12.43 -8.41
CA LYS A 257 -1.61 -12.06 -9.75
C LYS A 257 -0.46 -11.64 -10.65
N LYS A 258 -0.60 -11.95 -11.95
CA LYS A 258 0.30 -11.44 -12.99
C LYS A 258 0.09 -9.94 -13.17
N ILE A 259 1.19 -9.21 -13.34
CA ILE A 259 1.16 -7.78 -13.63
C ILE A 259 1.13 -7.59 -15.14
N GLU A 260 0.16 -6.83 -15.61
CA GLU A 260 0.10 -6.33 -16.99
C GLU A 260 0.20 -4.82 -16.93
N VAL A 261 1.23 -4.25 -17.57
CA VAL A 261 1.47 -2.81 -17.59
C VAL A 261 0.97 -2.26 -18.91
N LEU A 262 -0.06 -1.42 -18.85
CA LEU A 262 -0.52 -0.62 -19.97
C LEU A 262 0.06 0.78 -19.83
N THR A 263 1.04 1.09 -20.68
CA THR A 263 1.63 2.42 -20.73
C THR A 263 0.84 3.28 -21.71
N VAL A 264 -0.02 4.15 -21.19
CA VAL A 264 -0.86 5.06 -22.01
C VAL A 264 -0.03 6.17 -22.69
N THR A 265 1.19 6.38 -22.22
CA THR A 265 2.21 7.23 -22.83
C THR A 265 3.55 6.52 -22.75
N GLU A 266 3.95 5.79 -23.80
CA GLU A 266 5.31 5.27 -23.86
C GLU A 266 6.32 6.42 -23.72
N LYS A 267 7.36 6.15 -22.93
CA LYS A 267 8.71 6.66 -23.15
C LYS A 267 9.18 6.23 -24.55
N ASN A 268 8.63 6.88 -25.56
CA ASN A 268 9.28 7.16 -26.83
C ASN A 268 9.06 8.66 -27.03
N ASP A 269 9.87 9.43 -26.30
CA ASP A 269 9.90 10.91 -26.32
C ASP A 269 10.08 11.48 -27.74
N GLU A 270 10.38 10.63 -28.72
CA GLU A 270 10.65 11.00 -30.11
C GLU A 270 9.39 10.98 -31.02
N ALA A 271 8.29 10.33 -30.61
CA ALA A 271 7.07 10.20 -31.42
C ALA A 271 5.88 11.06 -30.95
N THR A 272 5.90 11.54 -29.71
CA THR A 272 4.88 12.50 -29.22
C THR A 272 5.24 13.93 -29.62
N ILE A 273 4.44 14.50 -30.53
CA ILE A 273 4.48 15.92 -30.89
C ILE A 273 4.25 16.74 -29.61
N LYS A 274 5.26 17.52 -29.21
CA LYS A 274 5.22 18.37 -28.01
C LYS A 274 5.60 19.79 -28.36
N ILE A 275 4.69 20.73 -28.14
CA ILE A 275 4.86 22.15 -28.44
C ILE A 275 4.43 22.98 -27.23
N GLU A 276 5.34 23.77 -26.68
CA GLU A 276 5.04 24.71 -25.58
C GLU A 276 5.29 26.14 -26.06
N LEU A 277 4.34 27.06 -25.85
CA LEU A 277 4.56 28.49 -26.10
C LEU A 277 5.33 29.09 -24.92
N VAL A 278 6.58 29.48 -25.17
CA VAL A 278 7.51 29.96 -24.14
C VAL A 278 7.43 31.47 -24.00
N GLU A 279 7.46 32.17 -25.14
CA GLU A 279 7.57 33.61 -25.16
C GLU A 279 6.88 34.17 -26.41
N THR A 280 6.36 35.40 -26.29
CA THR A 280 5.76 36.14 -27.40
C THR A 280 6.26 37.55 -27.43
N GLN A 281 6.55 38.05 -28.62
CA GLN A 281 6.96 39.43 -28.84
C GLN A 281 5.89 40.15 -29.66
N ASN A 282 5.43 41.28 -29.15
CA ASN A 282 4.51 42.18 -29.84
C ASN A 282 5.04 43.62 -29.77
N GLY A 283 5.36 44.19 -30.92
CA GLY A 283 5.99 45.51 -31.06
C GLY A 283 5.42 46.28 -32.25
N LYS A 284 6.22 47.12 -32.92
CA LYS A 284 5.78 47.89 -34.12
C LYS A 284 5.56 47.04 -35.40
N GLY A 285 5.65 45.72 -35.31
CA GLY A 285 5.49 44.81 -36.46
C GLY A 285 4.73 43.55 -36.06
N ASP A 286 4.60 42.61 -37.00
CA ASP A 286 3.80 41.40 -36.80
C ASP A 286 4.24 40.59 -35.57
N PRO A 287 3.29 40.03 -34.79
CA PRO A 287 3.60 39.25 -33.62
C PRO A 287 4.49 38.04 -33.93
N LYS A 288 5.42 37.75 -33.02
CA LYS A 288 6.31 36.59 -33.09
C LYS A 288 6.19 35.72 -31.85
N ALA A 289 6.46 34.44 -32.01
CA ALA A 289 6.39 33.45 -30.94
C ALA A 289 7.67 32.63 -30.86
N LYS A 290 8.04 32.24 -29.64
CA LYS A 290 9.11 31.29 -29.35
C LYS A 290 8.48 30.04 -28.74
N LEU A 291 8.74 28.88 -29.33
CA LEU A 291 8.16 27.60 -28.92
C LEU A 291 9.23 26.69 -28.34
N LYS A 292 8.89 25.75 -27.45
CA LYS A 292 9.77 24.65 -27.03
C LYS A 292 9.28 23.36 -27.65
N VAL A 293 10.14 22.73 -28.44
CA VAL A 293 9.80 21.57 -29.29
C VAL A 293 10.97 20.60 -29.41
N TRP A 294 10.71 19.39 -29.90
CA TRP A 294 11.76 18.44 -30.28
C TRP A 294 12.44 18.87 -31.57
N LYS A 295 13.74 19.20 -31.51
CA LYS A 295 14.56 19.55 -32.68
C LYS A 295 15.50 18.43 -33.04
N GLN A 296 15.77 18.20 -34.32
CA GLN A 296 16.79 17.23 -34.73
C GLN A 296 18.16 17.93 -34.87
N LYS A 297 19.14 17.51 -34.06
CA LYS A 297 20.54 17.95 -34.12
C LYS A 297 21.45 16.72 -34.18
N SER A 298 22.31 16.65 -35.19
CA SER A 298 23.32 15.57 -35.33
C SER A 298 22.73 14.15 -35.18
N GLY A 299 21.55 13.91 -35.77
CA GLY A 299 20.88 12.61 -35.73
C GLY A 299 20.12 12.29 -34.43
N LYS A 300 20.06 13.21 -33.45
CA LYS A 300 19.30 13.03 -32.19
C LYS A 300 18.24 14.12 -32.01
N PHE A 301 17.15 13.80 -31.33
CA PHE A 301 16.13 14.77 -30.94
C PHE A 301 16.43 15.41 -29.58
N VAL A 302 16.31 16.74 -29.48
CA VAL A 302 16.50 17.51 -28.24
C VAL A 302 15.33 18.46 -28.01
N PHE A 303 14.84 18.56 -26.77
CA PHE A 303 13.68 19.40 -26.42
C PHE A 303 14.10 20.82 -26.02
N GLU A 304 14.16 21.73 -26.99
CA GLU A 304 14.74 23.08 -26.85
C GLU A 304 13.86 24.19 -27.47
N GLU A 305 14.12 25.43 -27.06
CA GLU A 305 13.42 26.63 -27.57
C GLU A 305 13.80 26.97 -29.02
N THR A 306 12.82 27.20 -29.88
CA THR A 306 13.00 27.66 -31.26
C THR A 306 13.62 29.06 -31.33
N GLN A 307 14.07 29.44 -32.53
CA GLN A 307 14.21 30.86 -32.85
C GLN A 307 12.82 31.52 -32.91
N TRP A 308 12.79 32.85 -32.99
CA TRP A 308 11.53 33.57 -33.18
C TRP A 308 10.83 33.17 -34.48
N LEU A 309 9.62 32.66 -34.35
CA LEU A 309 8.76 32.23 -35.45
C LEU A 309 7.71 33.31 -35.74
N LYS A 310 7.35 33.45 -37.01
CA LYS A 310 6.31 34.37 -37.51
C LYS A 310 5.22 33.59 -38.26
N VAL A 311 4.10 34.25 -38.52
CA VAL A 311 3.03 33.72 -39.38
C VAL A 311 3.62 33.29 -40.74
N GLY A 312 3.23 32.10 -41.19
CA GLY A 312 3.73 31.44 -42.39
C GLY A 312 4.95 30.55 -42.21
N ASP A 313 5.63 30.58 -41.06
CA ASP A 313 6.76 29.65 -40.82
C ASP A 313 6.26 28.21 -40.59
N ASN A 314 6.90 27.25 -41.26
CA ASN A 314 6.71 25.82 -41.01
C ASN A 314 7.62 25.33 -39.88
N LEU A 315 7.04 24.79 -38.81
CA LEU A 315 7.79 24.38 -37.62
C LEU A 315 8.77 23.23 -37.92
N GLY A 316 8.37 22.24 -38.73
CA GLY A 316 9.20 21.09 -39.08
C GLY A 316 10.47 21.48 -39.81
N GLU A 317 10.36 22.41 -40.76
CA GLU A 317 11.51 22.97 -41.48
C GLU A 317 12.44 23.77 -40.55
N LYS A 318 11.87 24.59 -39.65
CA LYS A 318 12.65 25.46 -38.76
C LYS A 318 13.44 24.69 -37.69
N VAL A 319 12.96 23.51 -37.29
CA VAL A 319 13.60 22.69 -36.26
C VAL A 319 14.18 21.39 -36.78
N ASN A 320 14.16 21.23 -38.12
CA ASN A 320 14.62 20.05 -38.83
C ASN A 320 14.01 18.76 -38.27
N ASN A 321 12.72 18.76 -37.93
CA ASN A 321 12.03 17.60 -37.39
C ASN A 321 10.80 17.27 -38.25
N PRO A 322 10.81 16.16 -39.01
CA PRO A 322 9.72 15.77 -39.90
C PRO A 322 8.35 15.68 -39.23
N SER A 323 8.29 15.38 -37.93
CA SER A 323 7.04 15.28 -37.16
C SER A 323 6.25 16.60 -37.10
N TYR A 324 6.87 17.74 -37.40
CA TYR A 324 6.21 19.05 -37.42
C TYR A 324 5.98 19.62 -38.83
N LEU A 325 6.12 18.83 -39.90
CA LEU A 325 5.93 19.31 -41.28
C LEU A 325 4.50 19.80 -41.57
N ASN A 326 3.50 19.34 -40.82
CA ASN A 326 2.12 19.80 -40.95
C ASN A 326 1.79 21.00 -40.05
N TYR A 327 2.79 21.63 -39.42
CA TYR A 327 2.62 22.71 -38.44
C TYR A 327 3.14 24.03 -39.00
N THR A 328 2.42 24.59 -39.97
CA THR A 328 2.65 25.96 -40.44
C THR A 328 1.86 26.94 -39.59
N ILE A 329 2.51 28.00 -39.11
CA ILE A 329 1.84 29.00 -38.26
C ILE A 329 0.83 29.79 -39.11
N GLU A 330 -0.45 29.65 -38.78
CA GLU A 330 -1.55 30.40 -39.39
C GLU A 330 -1.77 31.73 -38.68
N ARG A 331 -1.73 31.75 -37.34
CA ARG A 331 -2.02 32.95 -36.56
C ARG A 331 -1.24 33.01 -35.25
N ILE A 332 -0.74 34.19 -34.90
CA ILE A 332 -0.22 34.51 -33.56
C ILE A 332 -1.01 35.70 -33.03
N ALA A 333 -1.83 35.49 -32.00
CA ALA A 333 -2.73 36.53 -31.51
C ALA A 333 -2.92 36.47 -30.00
N LYS A 334 -3.13 37.62 -29.38
CA LYS A 334 -3.55 37.73 -27.98
C LYS A 334 -5.07 37.72 -27.91
N SER A 335 -5.65 36.75 -27.21
CA SER A 335 -7.09 36.66 -27.05
C SER A 335 -7.59 37.81 -26.17
N LEU A 336 -8.64 38.50 -26.63
CA LEU A 336 -9.25 39.61 -25.91
C LEU A 336 -10.00 39.15 -24.64
N ARG A 337 -10.43 37.88 -24.60
CA ARG A 337 -11.28 37.32 -23.54
C ARG A 337 -10.50 36.95 -22.27
N ASP A 338 -9.35 36.30 -22.44
CA ASP A 338 -8.50 35.79 -21.35
C ASP A 338 -7.12 36.45 -21.30
N GLN A 339 -6.85 37.40 -22.20
CA GLN A 339 -5.58 38.12 -22.30
C GLN A 339 -4.35 37.21 -22.47
N LYS A 340 -4.53 35.98 -23.00
CA LYS A 340 -3.45 35.04 -23.27
C LYS A 340 -3.06 35.02 -24.74
N TRP A 341 -1.77 34.86 -25.02
CA TRP A 341 -1.31 34.62 -26.38
C TRP A 341 -1.62 33.20 -26.87
N ARG A 342 -1.92 33.09 -28.17
CA ARG A 342 -2.23 31.84 -28.86
C ARG A 342 -1.45 31.77 -30.17
N VAL A 343 -0.93 30.58 -30.47
CA VAL A 343 -0.34 30.22 -31.75
C VAL A 343 -1.22 29.14 -32.38
N THR A 344 -1.84 29.46 -33.51
CA THR A 344 -2.70 28.55 -34.28
C THR A 344 -1.92 28.06 -35.50
N PHE A 345 -1.97 26.76 -35.75
CA PHE A 345 -1.36 26.13 -36.91
C PHE A 345 -2.42 25.76 -37.96
N THR A 346 -2.03 25.70 -39.23
CA THR A 346 -2.92 25.38 -40.36
C THR A 346 -3.58 24.00 -40.26
N ASN A 347 -3.06 23.10 -39.42
CA ASN A 347 -3.66 21.79 -39.13
C ASN A 347 -4.73 21.83 -38.03
N GLY A 348 -5.09 23.02 -37.53
CA GLY A 348 -6.07 23.21 -36.46
C GLY A 348 -5.51 23.12 -35.03
N THR A 349 -4.22 22.82 -34.85
CA THR A 349 -3.59 22.81 -33.52
C THR A 349 -3.48 24.24 -32.97
N GLU A 350 -3.83 24.45 -31.70
CA GLU A 350 -3.66 25.73 -31.02
C GLU A 350 -2.82 25.56 -29.75
N VAL A 351 -1.82 26.42 -29.55
CA VAL A 351 -0.95 26.45 -28.36
C VAL A 351 -1.14 27.76 -27.62
N ILE A 352 -1.41 27.68 -26.31
CA ILE A 352 -1.79 28.82 -25.48
C ILE A 352 -0.69 29.13 -24.46
N GLU A 353 -0.42 30.41 -24.24
CA GLU A 353 0.53 30.92 -23.27
C GLU A 353 0.23 30.38 -21.86
N ARG A 354 1.23 29.72 -21.25
CA ARG A 354 1.15 29.07 -19.93
C ARG A 354 0.07 27.98 -19.80
N GLN A 355 -0.28 27.26 -20.86
CA GLN A 355 -1.01 26.00 -20.73
C GLN A 355 -0.07 24.79 -20.68
N THR A 356 0.38 24.43 -19.49
CA THR A 356 0.84 23.06 -19.19
C THR A 356 -0.35 22.12 -18.88
N ALA A 357 -1.54 22.68 -18.65
CA ALA A 357 -2.74 21.94 -18.21
C ALA A 357 -3.51 21.21 -19.33
N GLY A 358 -3.36 21.62 -20.60
CA GLY A 358 -4.13 21.05 -21.72
C GLY A 358 -3.78 19.61 -22.09
N ASN A 359 -2.56 19.15 -21.78
CA ASN A 359 -2.11 17.78 -22.10
C ASN A 359 -2.39 16.79 -20.96
N VAL A 360 -2.50 17.25 -19.71
CA VAL A 360 -2.68 16.34 -18.57
C VAL A 360 -4.12 15.82 -18.51
N ALA A 361 -5.11 16.66 -18.75
CA ALA A 361 -6.51 16.25 -18.76
C ALA A 361 -6.83 15.27 -19.90
N SER A 362 -6.23 15.44 -21.09
CA SER A 362 -6.38 14.49 -22.20
C SER A 362 -5.71 13.15 -21.90
N ILE A 363 -4.53 13.16 -21.26
CA ILE A 363 -3.87 11.94 -20.78
C ILE A 363 -4.75 11.24 -19.73
N TRP A 364 -5.29 11.97 -18.75
CA TRP A 364 -6.21 11.40 -17.75
C TRP A 364 -7.46 10.83 -18.39
N ALA A 365 -8.05 11.53 -19.37
CA ALA A 365 -9.22 11.05 -20.10
C ALA A 365 -8.94 9.71 -20.79
N LEU A 366 -7.78 9.58 -21.45
CA LEU A 366 -7.35 8.35 -22.09
C LEU A 366 -7.07 7.24 -21.07
N GLN A 367 -6.36 7.54 -19.96
CA GLN A 367 -6.10 6.58 -18.88
C GLN A 367 -7.40 6.05 -18.26
N LEU A 368 -8.38 6.93 -18.03
CA LEU A 368 -9.69 6.56 -17.49
C LEU A 368 -10.50 5.73 -18.50
N GLU A 369 -10.45 6.06 -19.78
CA GLU A 369 -11.09 5.29 -20.85
C GLU A 369 -10.56 3.85 -20.94
N TRP A 370 -9.23 3.68 -20.93
CA TRP A 370 -8.62 2.34 -20.87
C TRP A 370 -8.96 1.60 -19.58
N LEU A 371 -8.95 2.29 -18.44
CA LEU A 371 -9.32 1.71 -17.15
C LEU A 371 -10.75 1.18 -17.16
N ILE A 372 -11.71 1.97 -17.63
CA ILE A 372 -13.14 1.61 -17.65
C ILE A 372 -13.37 0.41 -18.58
N ASN A 373 -12.80 0.45 -19.79
CA ASN A 373 -12.86 -0.68 -20.72
C ASN A 373 -12.27 -1.96 -20.12
N ARG A 374 -11.09 -1.88 -19.49
CA ARG A 374 -10.45 -3.05 -18.85
C ARG A 374 -11.26 -3.55 -17.65
N HIS A 375 -11.89 -2.64 -16.91
CA HIS A 375 -12.76 -2.98 -15.80
C HIS A 375 -13.99 -3.75 -16.26
N PHE A 376 -14.70 -3.28 -17.30
CA PHE A 376 -15.86 -4.01 -17.83
C PHE A 376 -15.48 -5.37 -18.42
N ALA A 377 -14.40 -5.42 -19.22
CA ALA A 377 -13.89 -6.69 -19.77
C ALA A 377 -13.63 -7.73 -18.68
N LYS A 378 -12.95 -7.32 -17.60
CA LYS A 378 -12.67 -8.21 -16.45
C LYS A 378 -13.94 -8.54 -15.67
N SER A 379 -14.82 -7.57 -15.45
CA SER A 379 -16.08 -7.79 -14.72
C SER A 379 -16.95 -8.83 -15.40
N GLN A 380 -17.12 -8.73 -16.73
CA GLN A 380 -17.88 -9.71 -17.50
C GLN A 380 -17.23 -11.10 -17.47
N ARG A 381 -15.90 -11.17 -17.63
CA ARG A 381 -15.15 -12.44 -17.54
C ARG A 381 -15.29 -13.11 -16.18
N PHE A 382 -15.27 -12.33 -15.11
CA PHE A 382 -15.26 -12.83 -13.73
C PHE A 382 -16.65 -13.01 -13.11
N ALA A 383 -17.70 -12.48 -13.74
CA ALA A 383 -19.09 -12.61 -13.30
C ALA A 383 -19.50 -14.08 -13.11
N ALA A 384 -19.15 -14.95 -14.07
CA ALA A 384 -19.46 -16.38 -14.00
C ALA A 384 -18.80 -17.10 -12.82
N GLN A 385 -17.72 -16.55 -12.27
CA GLN A 385 -16.98 -17.10 -11.12
C GLN A 385 -17.42 -16.47 -9.79
N GLY A 386 -18.40 -15.56 -9.81
CA GLY A 386 -18.83 -14.82 -8.61
C GLY A 386 -17.73 -13.92 -8.05
N ILE A 387 -16.80 -13.45 -8.87
CA ILE A 387 -15.72 -12.57 -8.45
C ILE A 387 -16.10 -11.14 -8.81
N LYS A 388 -16.21 -10.27 -7.80
CA LYS A 388 -16.40 -8.83 -8.01
C LYS A 388 -15.09 -8.19 -8.45
N CYS A 389 -15.09 -7.44 -9.55
CA CYS A 389 -13.92 -6.69 -10.00
C CYS A 389 -13.88 -5.31 -9.33
N LEU A 390 -12.71 -4.91 -8.82
CA LEU A 390 -12.48 -3.58 -8.27
C LEU A 390 -11.32 -2.88 -9.01
N SER A 391 -11.44 -1.57 -9.18
CA SER A 391 -10.44 -0.68 -9.77
C SER A 391 -9.99 0.37 -8.75
N LEU A 392 -8.68 0.54 -8.58
CA LEU A 392 -8.10 1.58 -7.74
C LEU A 392 -7.48 2.68 -8.61
N ILE A 393 -7.78 3.93 -8.28
CA ILE A 393 -7.34 5.11 -9.02
C ILE A 393 -6.58 6.02 -8.06
N PHE A 394 -5.29 6.22 -8.34
CA PHE A 394 -4.46 7.21 -7.65
C PHE A 394 -4.52 8.55 -8.38
N ILE A 395 -5.17 9.53 -7.75
CA ILE A 395 -5.31 10.89 -8.27
C ILE A 395 -4.13 11.76 -7.82
N ASP A 396 -3.85 12.81 -8.58
CA ASP A 396 -2.75 13.73 -8.31
C ASP A 396 -3.05 14.69 -7.15
N LYS A 397 -4.31 15.13 -7.00
CA LYS A 397 -4.79 16.07 -5.97
C LYS A 397 -6.23 15.76 -5.58
N VAL A 398 -6.55 15.83 -4.29
CA VAL A 398 -7.93 15.69 -3.78
C VAL A 398 -8.90 16.67 -4.45
N ALA A 399 -8.43 17.90 -4.73
CA ALA A 399 -9.20 18.92 -5.42
C ALA A 399 -9.69 18.48 -6.81
N ASN A 400 -8.95 17.65 -7.54
CA ASN A 400 -9.38 17.19 -8.86
C ASN A 400 -10.55 16.19 -8.79
N TYR A 401 -10.98 15.80 -7.60
CA TYR A 401 -12.13 14.91 -7.38
C TYR A 401 -13.24 15.52 -6.49
N MET A 402 -12.88 16.38 -5.52
CA MET A 402 -13.82 16.90 -4.52
C MET A 402 -14.10 18.41 -4.59
N SER A 403 -13.48 19.15 -5.52
CA SER A 403 -13.74 20.60 -5.68
C SER A 403 -15.11 20.89 -6.33
N ASP A 404 -15.45 22.18 -6.43
CA ASP A 404 -16.63 22.66 -7.17
C ASP A 404 -16.55 22.35 -8.68
N ASP A 405 -15.34 22.26 -9.23
CA ASP A 405 -15.07 21.83 -10.62
C ASP A 405 -14.03 20.69 -10.65
N PRO A 406 -14.46 19.45 -10.33
CA PRO A 406 -13.55 18.34 -10.12
C PRO A 406 -13.18 17.66 -11.45
N VAL A 407 -12.06 18.07 -12.04
CA VAL A 407 -11.61 17.64 -13.38
C VAL A 407 -11.60 16.11 -13.56
N ILE A 408 -10.98 15.34 -12.66
CA ILE A 408 -10.88 13.87 -12.79
C ILE A 408 -12.24 13.20 -12.62
N LYS A 409 -13.08 13.71 -11.70
CA LYS A 409 -14.43 13.19 -11.48
C LYS A 409 -15.32 13.43 -12.70
N ASN A 410 -15.27 14.62 -13.28
CA ASN A 410 -16.01 14.98 -14.48
C ASN A 410 -15.59 14.12 -15.67
N LEU A 411 -14.27 13.97 -15.90
CA LEU A 411 -13.73 13.09 -16.93
C LEU A 411 -14.15 11.63 -16.73
N PHE A 412 -14.12 11.13 -15.50
CA PHE A 412 -14.57 9.77 -15.20
C PHE A 412 -16.05 9.58 -15.55
N ILE A 413 -16.93 10.51 -15.13
CA ILE A 413 -18.37 10.45 -15.43
C ILE A 413 -18.61 10.49 -16.95
N GLU A 414 -17.94 11.39 -17.65
CA GLU A 414 -18.03 11.53 -19.11
C GLU A 414 -17.63 10.24 -19.82
N LYS A 415 -16.43 9.73 -19.52
CA LYS A 415 -15.91 8.51 -20.14
C LYS A 415 -16.73 7.27 -19.77
N TYR A 416 -17.19 7.18 -18.53
CA TYR A 416 -18.05 6.07 -18.10
C TYR A 416 -19.36 6.06 -18.88
N LYS A 417 -20.03 7.21 -19.03
CA LYS A 417 -21.26 7.32 -19.84
C LYS A 417 -21.04 6.96 -21.31
N ALA A 418 -19.92 7.39 -21.88
CA ALA A 418 -19.60 7.10 -23.28
C ALA A 418 -19.37 5.59 -23.53
N ILE A 419 -18.67 4.92 -22.62
CA ILE A 419 -18.25 3.51 -22.79
C ILE A 419 -19.35 2.53 -22.35
N TYR A 420 -20.17 2.89 -21.35
CA TYR A 420 -21.15 1.99 -20.75
C TYR A 420 -22.09 1.30 -21.75
N PRO A 421 -22.68 2.00 -22.76
CA PRO A 421 -23.57 1.38 -23.74
C PRO A 421 -22.92 0.25 -24.54
N GLU A 422 -21.62 0.37 -24.86
CA GLU A 422 -20.88 -0.66 -25.61
C GLU A 422 -20.81 -2.00 -24.85
N TRP A 423 -20.80 -1.93 -23.52
CA TRP A 423 -20.69 -3.10 -22.64
C TRP A 423 -22.04 -3.57 -22.08
N HIS A 424 -23.11 -2.79 -22.23
CA HIS A 424 -24.43 -3.02 -21.64
C HIS A 424 -25.55 -2.97 -22.70
N ASN A 425 -25.29 -3.47 -23.91
CA ASN A 425 -26.27 -3.62 -24.99
C ASN A 425 -27.04 -2.32 -25.32
N GLY A 426 -26.34 -1.18 -25.35
CA GLY A 426 -26.92 0.12 -25.67
C GLY A 426 -27.66 0.82 -24.52
N GLN A 427 -27.68 0.25 -23.32
CA GLN A 427 -28.27 0.90 -22.15
C GLN A 427 -27.42 2.10 -21.70
N GLU A 428 -28.07 3.13 -21.18
CA GLU A 428 -27.39 4.28 -20.57
C GLU A 428 -27.37 4.15 -19.03
N PRO A 429 -26.25 4.48 -18.37
CA PRO A 429 -26.17 4.45 -16.92
C PRO A 429 -26.88 5.67 -16.31
N THR A 430 -27.65 5.45 -15.24
CA THR A 430 -28.27 6.56 -14.51
C THR A 430 -27.22 7.37 -13.73
N PRO A 431 -27.45 8.66 -13.48
CA PRO A 431 -26.55 9.45 -12.63
C PRO A 431 -26.33 8.84 -11.24
N GLN A 432 -27.38 8.26 -10.65
CA GLN A 432 -27.31 7.59 -9.36
C GLN A 432 -26.40 6.36 -9.41
N HIS A 433 -26.53 5.52 -10.45
CA HIS A 433 -25.65 4.36 -10.64
C HIS A 433 -24.18 4.78 -10.72
N ILE A 434 -23.86 5.83 -11.49
CA ILE A 434 -22.48 6.32 -11.62
C ILE A 434 -21.96 6.84 -10.28
N GLN A 435 -22.82 7.43 -9.45
CA GLN A 435 -22.44 7.85 -8.10
C GLN A 435 -22.17 6.65 -7.19
N ASP A 436 -23.04 5.64 -7.21
CA ASP A 436 -23.00 4.49 -6.29
C ASP A 436 -21.81 3.57 -6.54
N ILE A 437 -21.32 3.48 -7.79
CA ILE A 437 -20.13 2.68 -8.13
C ILE A 437 -18.81 3.32 -7.68
N GLN A 438 -18.83 4.58 -7.24
CA GLN A 438 -17.64 5.32 -6.85
C GLN A 438 -17.45 5.27 -5.32
N GLY A 439 -16.24 4.95 -4.88
CA GLY A 439 -15.79 5.12 -3.51
C GLY A 439 -14.57 6.03 -3.46
N TYR A 440 -14.38 6.78 -2.38
CA TYR A 440 -13.24 7.69 -2.26
C TYR A 440 -12.65 7.71 -0.86
N TYR A 441 -11.33 7.90 -0.77
CA TYR A 441 -10.59 7.97 0.49
C TYR A 441 -10.09 9.40 0.75
N PHE A 442 -11.04 10.30 1.06
CA PHE A 442 -10.80 11.70 1.43
C PHE A 442 -11.63 12.05 2.67
N ALA A 443 -11.10 12.87 3.57
CA ALA A 443 -11.82 13.41 4.72
C ALA A 443 -11.97 14.93 4.61
N ALA A 444 -13.15 15.43 4.95
CA ALA A 444 -13.36 16.85 5.14
C ALA A 444 -12.62 17.32 6.41
N THR A 445 -11.90 18.42 6.29
CA THR A 445 -11.35 19.20 7.40
C THR A 445 -12.46 20.00 8.07
N GLY A 446 -12.22 20.48 9.29
CA GLY A 446 -13.16 21.36 10.00
C GLY A 446 -13.43 22.71 9.30
N LYS A 447 -12.71 23.03 8.20
CA LYS A 447 -12.92 24.22 7.37
C LYS A 447 -13.68 23.92 6.06
N GLY A 448 -14.12 22.68 5.84
CA GLY A 448 -14.82 22.27 4.62
C GLY A 448 -13.92 21.84 3.45
N GLU A 449 -12.60 22.03 3.55
CA GLU A 449 -11.63 21.52 2.56
C GLU A 449 -11.40 20.00 2.73
N TYR A 450 -11.14 19.27 1.66
CA TYR A 450 -10.87 17.82 1.74
C TYR A 450 -9.36 17.50 1.74
N THR A 451 -8.95 16.56 2.59
CA THR A 451 -7.58 16.07 2.72
C THR A 451 -7.54 14.55 2.90
N ASP A 452 -6.40 13.94 2.61
CA ASP A 452 -6.12 12.53 2.85
C ASP A 452 -5.17 12.31 4.05
N SER A 453 -4.91 13.35 4.85
CA SER A 453 -4.11 13.26 6.07
C SER A 453 -4.66 12.23 7.04
N GLU A 454 -3.83 11.27 7.48
CA GLU A 454 -4.23 10.24 8.45
C GLU A 454 -4.86 10.82 9.73
N VAL A 455 -4.42 12.02 10.16
CA VAL A 455 -4.94 12.70 11.35
C VAL A 455 -6.39 13.13 11.14
N THR A 456 -6.70 13.73 9.98
CA THR A 456 -8.05 14.19 9.63
C THR A 456 -8.97 13.03 9.25
N MET A 457 -8.42 11.98 8.64
CA MET A 457 -9.15 10.74 8.36
C MET A 457 -9.67 10.09 9.65
N LYS A 458 -8.93 10.15 10.76
CA LYS A 458 -9.39 9.64 12.08
C LYS A 458 -10.60 10.40 12.64
N SER A 459 -10.74 11.68 12.34
CA SER A 459 -11.89 12.49 12.79
C SER A 459 -13.16 12.24 11.95
N ASN A 460 -13.04 11.63 10.78
CA ASN A 460 -14.15 11.40 9.84
C ASN A 460 -14.54 9.92 9.79
N LYS A 461 -15.28 9.49 10.82
CA LYS A 461 -15.44 8.09 11.24
C LYS A 461 -16.12 7.18 10.19
N GLU A 462 -17.10 7.66 9.44
CA GLU A 462 -17.93 6.81 8.56
C GLU A 462 -17.19 6.33 7.30
N ILE A 463 -16.55 7.24 6.57
CA ILE A 463 -15.75 6.92 5.37
C ILE A 463 -14.51 6.09 5.75
N TYR A 464 -13.89 6.46 6.87
CA TYR A 464 -12.77 5.72 7.46
C TYR A 464 -13.18 4.28 7.82
N ASP A 465 -14.33 4.09 8.46
CA ASP A 465 -14.81 2.78 8.89
C ASP A 465 -15.20 1.89 7.69
N LEU A 466 -15.81 2.43 6.62
CA LEU A 466 -16.15 1.61 5.45
C LEU A 466 -14.91 1.06 4.72
N ILE A 467 -13.92 1.93 4.44
CA ILE A 467 -12.76 1.58 3.61
C ILE A 467 -11.68 0.83 4.41
N LEU A 468 -11.54 1.08 5.71
CA LEU A 468 -10.53 0.41 6.55
C LEU A 468 -11.08 -0.72 7.41
N ARG A 469 -12.29 -0.61 7.96
CA ARG A 469 -12.87 -1.63 8.85
C ARG A 469 -13.82 -2.59 8.16
N LYS A 470 -14.54 -2.17 7.12
CA LYS A 470 -15.51 -2.98 6.39
C LYS A 470 -15.05 -3.35 4.98
N LYS A 471 -13.74 -3.61 4.79
CA LYS A 471 -13.16 -4.02 3.50
C LYS A 471 -13.84 -5.24 2.88
N ASP A 472 -14.34 -6.15 3.71
CA ASP A 472 -15.03 -7.35 3.25
C ASP A 472 -16.38 -7.03 2.59
N GLU A 473 -17.04 -5.91 2.97
CA GLU A 473 -18.27 -5.44 2.32
C GLU A 473 -18.02 -5.00 0.88
N LEU A 474 -16.82 -4.48 0.57
CA LEU A 474 -16.44 -4.11 -0.80
C LEU A 474 -16.33 -5.31 -1.74
N LEU A 475 -16.13 -6.52 -1.20
CA LEU A 475 -16.03 -7.76 -1.98
C LEU A 475 -17.40 -8.33 -2.38
N SER A 476 -18.47 -7.88 -1.70
CA SER A 476 -19.85 -8.30 -2.00
C SER A 476 -20.32 -7.68 -3.31
N ILE A 477 -20.95 -8.49 -4.17
CA ILE A 477 -21.63 -8.02 -5.39
C ILE A 477 -22.78 -7.07 -5.07
N ASP A 478 -23.41 -7.22 -3.90
CA ASP A 478 -24.50 -6.34 -3.45
C ASP A 478 -24.01 -4.91 -3.13
N ASN A 479 -22.71 -4.74 -2.87
CA ASN A 479 -22.13 -3.43 -2.71
C ASN A 479 -21.87 -2.84 -4.11
N PRO A 480 -22.43 -1.67 -4.46
CA PRO A 480 -22.30 -1.11 -5.81
C PRO A 480 -20.88 -0.61 -6.12
N VAL A 481 -20.09 -0.25 -5.09
CA VAL A 481 -18.77 0.38 -5.25
C VAL A 481 -17.81 -0.54 -6.01
N GLN A 482 -17.22 -0.01 -7.08
CA GLN A 482 -16.32 -0.70 -8.00
C GLN A 482 -15.06 0.11 -8.33
N PHE A 483 -15.14 1.45 -8.32
CA PHE A 483 -14.05 2.36 -8.63
C PHE A 483 -13.67 3.17 -7.39
N ILE A 484 -12.45 3.03 -6.92
CA ILE A 484 -11.97 3.60 -5.66
C ILE A 484 -10.93 4.68 -5.95
N PHE A 485 -11.20 5.91 -5.55
CA PHE A 485 -10.30 7.06 -5.76
C PHE A 485 -9.51 7.38 -4.49
N SER A 486 -8.20 7.57 -4.64
CA SER A 486 -7.28 7.91 -3.55
C SER A 486 -6.19 8.86 -4.01
N HIS A 487 -5.73 9.78 -3.16
CA HIS A 487 -4.68 10.76 -3.49
C HIS A 487 -3.30 10.24 -3.09
N SER A 488 -3.13 9.91 -1.82
CA SER A 488 -2.00 9.12 -1.34
C SER A 488 -2.19 7.66 -1.70
N ALA A 489 -1.08 6.91 -1.70
CA ALA A 489 -1.18 5.47 -1.57
C ALA A 489 -1.98 5.23 -0.28
N LEU A 490 -3.21 4.71 -0.37
CA LEU A 490 -4.07 4.40 0.78
C LEU A 490 -3.18 3.92 1.94
N GLY A 491 -3.25 4.46 3.16
CA GLY A 491 -2.20 4.20 4.17
C GLY A 491 -1.79 2.73 4.27
N VAL A 492 -0.52 2.46 4.63
CA VAL A 492 0.01 1.08 4.75
C VAL A 492 -1.02 0.23 5.49
N GLY A 493 -1.49 -0.87 4.89
CA GLY A 493 -2.58 -1.70 5.43
C GLY A 493 -3.89 -1.75 4.62
N TRP A 494 -4.05 -0.97 3.55
CA TRP A 494 -5.10 -1.21 2.55
C TRP A 494 -4.61 -2.19 1.46
N ASP A 495 -5.21 -3.38 1.44
CA ASP A 495 -4.90 -4.47 0.53
C ASP A 495 -6.19 -5.26 0.31
N ASN A 496 -6.67 -5.36 -0.93
CA ASN A 496 -7.93 -6.00 -1.27
C ASN A 496 -7.70 -7.03 -2.40
N PRO A 497 -8.06 -8.31 -2.19
CA PRO A 497 -7.78 -9.39 -3.14
C PRO A 497 -8.47 -9.21 -4.49
N ASN A 498 -9.53 -8.40 -4.58
CA ASN A 498 -10.31 -8.23 -5.80
C ASN A 498 -9.98 -6.95 -6.57
N ILE A 499 -8.88 -6.28 -6.23
CA ILE A 499 -8.34 -5.21 -7.06
C ILE A 499 -7.65 -5.82 -8.27
N PHE A 500 -8.16 -5.51 -9.46
CA PHE A 500 -7.66 -6.02 -10.73
C PHE A 500 -7.06 -4.95 -11.61
N ASN A 501 -7.41 -3.68 -11.39
CA ASN A 501 -6.87 -2.55 -12.14
C ASN A 501 -6.38 -1.50 -11.16
N ILE A 502 -5.19 -0.97 -11.43
CA ILE A 502 -4.61 0.16 -10.71
C ILE A 502 -4.24 1.20 -11.76
N ALA A 503 -4.84 2.39 -11.66
CA ALA A 503 -4.53 3.53 -12.52
C ALA A 503 -3.83 4.61 -11.70
N THR A 504 -2.60 4.95 -12.07
CA THR A 504 -1.85 6.07 -11.49
C THR A 504 -1.97 7.29 -12.39
N LEU A 505 -2.85 8.22 -12.01
CA LEU A 505 -3.02 9.52 -12.68
C LEU A 505 -2.02 10.57 -12.17
N ASN A 506 -1.21 10.24 -11.16
CA ASN A 506 -0.18 11.12 -10.59
C ASN A 506 1.11 11.13 -11.42
N THR A 507 1.90 12.21 -11.28
CA THR A 507 3.14 12.45 -12.06
C THR A 507 4.44 12.26 -11.26
N ALA A 508 4.36 12.05 -9.93
CA ALA A 508 5.52 11.98 -9.05
C ALA A 508 5.99 10.53 -8.82
N TYR A 509 7.22 10.22 -9.23
CA TYR A 509 7.77 8.86 -9.29
C TYR A 509 8.81 8.57 -8.20
N SER A 510 8.57 7.52 -7.40
CA SER A 510 9.65 6.70 -6.82
C SER A 510 9.37 5.23 -7.13
N GLU A 511 10.40 4.46 -7.47
CA GLU A 511 10.25 3.02 -7.78
C GLU A 511 9.73 2.22 -6.58
N ILE A 512 10.14 2.61 -5.37
CA ILE A 512 9.69 2.02 -4.12
C ILE A 512 8.18 2.21 -3.95
N ARG A 513 7.67 3.43 -4.20
CA ARG A 513 6.25 3.74 -4.07
C ARG A 513 5.42 3.00 -5.12
N LYS A 514 5.90 2.90 -6.36
CA LYS A 514 5.26 2.07 -7.41
C LYS A 514 5.10 0.62 -6.97
N ARG A 515 6.17 0.02 -6.44
CA ARG A 515 6.14 -1.39 -6.00
C ARG A 515 5.13 -1.59 -4.87
N GLN A 516 5.06 -0.68 -3.91
CA GLN A 516 4.07 -0.72 -2.84
C GLN A 516 2.64 -0.50 -3.34
N GLU A 517 2.42 0.40 -4.31
CA GLU A 517 1.10 0.64 -4.92
C GLU A 517 0.60 -0.59 -5.68
N ILE A 518 1.47 -1.21 -6.50
CA ILE A 518 1.14 -2.44 -7.25
C ILE A 518 0.88 -3.61 -6.30
N GLY A 519 1.66 -3.73 -5.21
CA GLY A 519 1.52 -4.78 -4.20
C GLY A 519 0.11 -4.93 -3.62
N ARG A 520 -0.70 -3.87 -3.65
CA ARG A 520 -2.09 -3.82 -3.15
C ARG A 520 -3.09 -4.59 -4.01
N GLY A 521 -2.73 -4.90 -5.25
CA GLY A 521 -3.53 -5.68 -6.19
C GLY A 521 -3.00 -7.09 -6.43
N LEU A 522 -1.86 -7.46 -5.84
CA LEU A 522 -1.16 -8.72 -6.15
C LEU A 522 -1.78 -9.95 -5.49
N ARG A 523 -2.59 -9.77 -4.44
CA ARG A 523 -3.29 -10.90 -3.80
C ARG A 523 -4.18 -11.64 -4.80
N ILE A 524 -4.20 -12.97 -4.68
CA ILE A 524 -5.16 -13.82 -5.38
C ILE A 524 -6.58 -13.41 -5.00
N CYS A 525 -7.45 -13.29 -6.00
CA CYS A 525 -8.84 -12.86 -5.83
C CYS A 525 -9.69 -13.91 -5.11
N VAL A 526 -10.82 -13.46 -4.56
CA VAL A 526 -11.80 -14.31 -3.91
C VAL A 526 -13.18 -14.20 -4.59
N ASN A 527 -13.92 -15.30 -4.60
CA ASN A 527 -15.31 -15.37 -5.05
C ASN A 527 -16.30 -15.01 -3.91
N GLN A 528 -17.60 -14.97 -4.22
CA GLN A 528 -18.66 -14.68 -3.23
C GLN A 528 -18.76 -15.72 -2.10
N GLN A 529 -18.16 -16.89 -2.24
CA GLN A 529 -18.04 -17.92 -1.19
C GLN A 529 -16.81 -17.71 -0.30
N GLY A 530 -16.06 -16.62 -0.53
CA GLY A 530 -14.83 -16.29 0.19
C GLY A 530 -13.66 -17.23 -0.10
N GLN A 531 -13.75 -18.02 -1.17
CA GLN A 531 -12.70 -18.92 -1.62
C GLN A 531 -11.76 -18.19 -2.58
N ARG A 532 -10.46 -18.44 -2.45
CA ARG A 532 -9.48 -17.97 -3.42
C ARG A 532 -9.67 -18.68 -4.75
N VAL A 533 -9.55 -17.92 -5.83
CA VAL A 533 -9.69 -18.45 -7.19
C VAL A 533 -8.34 -18.30 -7.90
N TYR A 534 -7.76 -19.45 -8.24
CA TYR A 534 -6.51 -19.55 -8.98
C TYR A 534 -6.81 -19.73 -10.46
N ASP A 535 -5.94 -19.21 -11.32
CA ASP A 535 -5.97 -19.59 -12.73
C ASP A 535 -5.76 -21.11 -12.82
N LEU A 536 -6.48 -21.79 -13.73
CA LEU A 536 -6.20 -23.18 -14.06
C LEU A 536 -4.71 -23.26 -14.44
N ALA A 537 -3.94 -24.08 -13.73
CA ALA A 537 -2.57 -24.34 -14.13
C ALA A 537 -2.62 -24.80 -15.58
N ASN A 538 -1.97 -24.06 -16.48
CA ASN A 538 -1.66 -24.61 -17.79
C ASN A 538 -0.80 -25.85 -17.51
N VAL A 539 -1.42 -27.02 -17.65
CA VAL A 539 -0.76 -28.33 -17.58
C VAL A 539 0.36 -28.38 -18.60
#